data_AF-A0A9Q1DX25-F1
#
_entry.id   AF-A0A9Q1DX25-F1
#
_cell.length_a   1.000
_cell.length_b   1.000
_cell.length_c   1.000
_cell.angle_alpha   90.00
_cell.angle_beta   90.00
_cell.angle_gamma   90.00
#
_symmetry.space_group_name_H-M   'P 1'
#
loop_
_entity.id
_entity.type
_entity.pdbx_description
1 polymer ?
#
loop_
_entity_poly.entity_id
_entity_poly.type
_entity_poly.pdbx_seq_one_letter_code
_entity_poly.pdbx_strand_id
1 'polypeptide(L)'
;MGAIVALAVLLGTLSYGHCIELTQPGSMFVTPGHSLTISCKVSGYSLTDSSYCTNWIRQPAGKALEWVDVSVAMEKSFTKIH
;
A
#
# COMPACT_ATOMS: atom_id res chain seq x y z
N MET A 1 11.02 -42.02 -3.38
CA MET A 1 10.98 -40.95 -2.36
C MET A 1 11.81 -39.74 -2.78
N GLY A 2 13.09 -39.89 -3.13
CA GLY A 2 13.95 -38.76 -3.53
C GLY A 2 13.48 -37.93 -4.74
N ALA A 3 12.95 -38.57 -5.79
CA ALA A 3 12.43 -37.86 -6.97
C ALA A 3 11.17 -37.02 -6.66
N ILE A 4 10.32 -37.49 -5.75
CA ILE A 4 9.11 -36.79 -5.32
C ILE A 4 9.50 -35.56 -4.47
N VAL A 5 10.48 -35.72 -3.58
CA VAL A 5 11.03 -34.61 -2.79
C VAL A 5 11.70 -33.57 -3.69
N ALA A 6 12.49 -34.00 -4.67
CA ALA A 6 13.10 -33.09 -5.64
C ALA A 6 12.06 -32.32 -6.47
N LEU A 7 11.00 -33.00 -6.94
CA LEU A 7 9.92 -32.36 -7.69
C LEU A 7 9.15 -31.35 -6.83
N ALA A 8 8.85 -31.68 -5.56
CA ALA A 8 8.18 -30.78 -4.63
C ALA A 8 9.03 -29.53 -4.33
N VAL A 9 10.35 -29.70 -4.16
CA VAL A 9 11.30 -28.58 -3.97
C VAL A 9 11.37 -27.71 -5.22
N LEU A 10 11.44 -28.31 -6.42
CA LEU A 10 11.41 -27.58 -7.70
C LEU A 10 10.13 -26.76 -7.86
N LEU A 11 8.96 -27.35 -7.59
CA LEU A 11 7.67 -26.66 -7.64
C LEU A 11 7.59 -25.51 -6.61
N GLY A 12 8.14 -25.70 -5.40
CA GLY A 12 8.22 -24.65 -4.38
C GLY A 12 9.12 -23.48 -4.77
N THR A 13 10.26 -23.75 -5.42
CA THR A 13 11.17 -22.69 -5.93
C THR A 13 10.61 -21.93 -7.14
N LEU A 14 9.78 -22.58 -7.96
CA LEU A 14 9.09 -21.95 -9.10
C LEU A 14 7.95 -21.02 -8.66
N SER A 15 7.42 -21.20 -7.44
CA SER A 15 6.38 -20.36 -6.85
C SER A 15 6.95 -19.18 -6.05
N TYR A 16 7.93 -18.46 -6.59
CA TYR A 16 8.36 -17.18 -6.01
C TYR A 16 7.35 -16.09 -6.38
N GLY A 17 6.22 -16.06 -5.67
CA GLY A 17 5.23 -15.00 -5.79
C GLY A 17 5.78 -13.70 -5.18
N HIS A 18 5.95 -12.67 -5.99
CA HIS A 18 6.30 -11.34 -5.50
C HIS A 18 5.02 -10.66 -5.01
N CYS A 19 4.78 -10.67 -3.70
CA CYS A 19 3.61 -10.02 -3.10
C CYS A 19 3.92 -8.54 -2.86
N ILE A 20 2.98 -7.66 -3.19
CA ILE A 20 3.01 -6.25 -2.84
C ILE A 20 1.93 -5.99 -1.80
N GLU A 21 2.30 -5.33 -0.71
CA GLU A 21 1.41 -5.03 0.41
C GLU A 21 1.39 -3.53 0.69
N LEU A 22 0.18 -2.98 0.81
CA LEU A 22 -0.08 -1.59 1.15
C LEU A 22 -0.88 -1.55 2.45
N THR A 23 -0.25 -1.13 3.54
CA THR A 23 -0.88 -1.08 4.86
C THR A 23 -1.18 0.36 5.26
N GLN A 24 -2.44 0.62 5.63
CA GLN A 24 -2.89 1.90 6.17
C GLN A 24 -3.49 1.71 7.56
N PRO A 25 -3.57 2.77 8.40
CA PRO A 25 -4.37 2.73 9.60
C PRO A 25 -5.81 2.30 9.31
N GLY A 26 -6.44 1.64 10.27
CA GLY A 26 -7.88 1.33 10.19
C GLY A 26 -8.75 2.58 10.23
N SER A 27 -10.05 2.40 10.38
CA SER A 27 -10.98 3.53 10.52
C SER A 27 -10.58 4.44 11.67
N MET A 28 -10.45 5.74 11.39
CA MET A 28 -10.11 6.78 12.37
C MET A 28 -11.30 7.72 12.54
N PHE A 29 -11.63 8.06 13.77
CA PHE A 29 -12.58 9.12 14.07
C PHE A 29 -11.80 10.39 14.44
N VAL A 30 -12.05 11.48 13.72
CA VAL A 30 -11.41 12.77 13.98
C VAL A 30 -12.44 13.84 14.27
N THR A 31 -12.11 14.68 15.24
CA THR A 31 -12.90 15.86 15.57
C THR A 31 -12.79 16.89 14.44
N PRO A 32 -13.89 17.49 13.98
CA PRO A 32 -13.84 18.59 13.02
C PRO A 32 -12.91 19.72 13.48
N GLY A 33 -12.14 20.30 12.58
CA GLY A 33 -11.13 21.32 12.88
C GLY A 33 -9.77 20.78 13.29
N HIS A 34 -9.63 19.46 13.48
CA HIS A 34 -8.33 18.82 13.70
C HIS A 34 -7.75 18.24 12.41
N SER A 35 -6.43 18.12 12.37
CA SER A 35 -5.73 17.45 11.29
C SER A 35 -5.83 15.93 11.43
N LEU A 36 -6.00 15.27 10.29
CA LEU A 36 -5.90 13.83 10.13
C LEU A 36 -4.70 13.52 9.25
N THR A 37 -3.81 12.67 9.76
CA THR A 37 -2.68 12.14 9.00
C THR A 37 -2.96 10.68 8.66
N ILE A 38 -2.92 10.34 7.37
CA ILE A 38 -3.04 8.98 6.86
C ILE A 38 -1.68 8.56 6.34
N SER A 39 -1.12 7.48 6.90
CA SER A 39 0.13 6.88 6.42
C SER A 39 -0.13 5.64 5.57
N CYS A 40 0.73 5.39 4.59
CA CYS A 40 0.72 4.17 3.79
C CYS A 40 2.11 3.53 3.83
N LYS A 41 2.20 2.34 4.44
CA LYS A 41 3.41 1.53 4.43
C LYS A 41 3.38 0.60 3.23
N VAL A 42 4.43 0.67 2.41
CA VAL A 42 4.61 -0.18 1.24
C VAL A 42 5.63 -1.25 1.55
N SER A 43 5.32 -2.51 1.22
CA SER A 43 6.27 -3.61 1.32
C SER A 43 6.16 -4.54 0.11
N GLY A 44 7.23 -5.29 -0.15
CA GLY A 44 7.29 -6.17 -1.32
C GLY A 44 7.74 -5.48 -2.62
N TYR A 45 8.07 -4.18 -2.59
CA TYR A 45 8.91 -3.53 -3.60
C TYR A 45 9.52 -2.25 -3.01
N SER A 46 10.58 -1.75 -3.65
CA SER A 46 11.31 -0.58 -3.20
C SER A 46 10.86 0.67 -3.96
N LEU A 47 10.50 1.72 -3.22
CA LEU A 47 10.20 3.07 -3.74
C LEU A 47 11.49 3.90 -3.87
N THR A 48 12.58 3.29 -4.36
CA THR A 48 13.94 3.83 -4.23
C THR A 48 14.24 5.05 -5.09
N ASP A 49 13.41 5.34 -6.08
CA ASP A 49 13.56 6.43 -7.02
C ASP A 49 12.28 7.28 -7.06
N SER A 50 12.45 8.58 -7.34
CA SER A 50 11.36 9.56 -7.46
C SER A 50 10.47 9.35 -8.69
N SER A 51 10.67 8.25 -9.43
CA SER A 51 9.85 7.86 -10.58
C SER A 51 8.47 7.31 -10.15
N TYR A 52 8.32 6.90 -8.89
CA TYR A 52 7.07 6.36 -8.37
C TYR A 52 6.20 7.40 -7.63
N CYS A 53 5.04 7.66 -8.22
CA CYS A 53 4.00 8.50 -7.64
C CYS A 53 2.97 7.66 -6.86
N THR A 54 2.54 8.14 -5.70
CA THR A 54 1.41 7.57 -4.95
C THR A 54 0.23 8.53 -5.01
N ASN A 55 -0.87 8.06 -5.59
CA ASN A 55 -2.13 8.79 -5.64
C ASN A 55 -2.93 8.57 -4.35
N TRP A 56 -3.43 9.64 -3.77
CA TRP A 56 -4.38 9.63 -2.67
C TRP A 56 -5.78 9.82 -3.25
N ILE A 57 -6.68 8.90 -2.91
CA ILE A 57 -8.08 8.94 -3.31
C ILE A 57 -8.96 8.81 -2.07
N ARG A 58 -10.17 9.38 -2.11
CA ARG A 58 -11.18 9.13 -1.08
C ARG A 58 -12.52 8.79 -1.74
N GLN A 59 -13.34 8.07 -0.99
CA GLN A 59 -14.70 7.77 -1.39
C GLN A 59 -15.67 8.19 -0.29
N PRO A 60 -16.37 9.32 -0.46
CA PRO A 60 -17.47 9.64 0.45
C PRO A 60 -18.61 8.63 0.30
N ALA A 61 -19.31 8.33 1.40
CA ALA A 61 -20.46 7.43 1.36
C ALA A 61 -21.49 7.89 0.30
N GLY A 62 -21.86 6.98 -0.59
CA GLY A 62 -22.81 7.25 -1.68
C GLY A 62 -22.27 8.10 -2.84
N LYS A 63 -20.96 8.40 -2.89
CA LYS A 63 -20.32 9.17 -3.97
C LYS A 63 -19.27 8.37 -4.72
N ALA A 64 -18.91 8.87 -5.91
CA ALA A 64 -17.80 8.35 -6.69
C ALA A 64 -16.44 8.60 -6.00
N LEU A 65 -15.42 7.89 -6.47
CA LEU A 65 -14.04 8.13 -6.07
C LEU A 65 -13.61 9.54 -6.50
N GLU A 66 -12.92 10.24 -5.61
CA GLU A 66 -12.32 11.54 -5.89
C GLU A 66 -10.82 11.50 -5.58
N TRP A 67 -10.03 12.09 -6.48
CA TRP A 67 -8.59 12.25 -6.30
C TRP A 67 -8.32 13.39 -5.32
N VAL A 68 -7.36 13.18 -4.42
CA VAL A 68 -7.03 14.10 -3.33
C VAL A 68 -5.65 14.71 -3.53
N ASP A 69 -4.64 13.89 -3.82
CA ASP A 69 -3.24 14.35 -3.92
C ASP A 69 -2.32 13.32 -4.62
N VAL A 70 -1.11 13.73 -5.02
CA VAL A 70 -0.02 12.87 -5.48
C VAL A 70 1.26 13.12 -4.67
N SER A 71 1.86 12.04 -4.19
CA SER A 71 3.09 12.09 -3.37
C SER A 71 4.23 11.27 -3.99
N VAL A 72 5.44 11.84 -4.02
CA VAL A 72 6.66 11.25 -4.65
C VAL A 72 7.75 10.83 -3.65
N ALA A 73 7.47 10.82 -2.33
CA ALA A 73 8.44 10.48 -1.28
C ALA A 73 8.53 8.97 -0.96
N MET A 74 9.60 8.46 -0.34
CA MET A 74 9.68 7.04 0.07
C MET A 74 8.72 6.67 1.21
N GLU A 75 8.49 7.60 2.14
CA GLU A 75 7.48 7.48 3.18
C GLU A 75 6.24 8.28 2.74
N LYS A 76 5.12 7.58 2.53
CA LYS A 76 3.89 8.19 2.00
C LYS A 76 2.98 8.53 3.17
N SER A 77 2.86 9.82 3.46
CA SER A 77 1.95 10.36 4.46
C SER A 77 1.16 11.52 3.86
N PHE A 78 -0.15 11.53 4.08
CA PHE A 78 -1.04 12.60 3.65
C PHE A 78 -1.75 13.20 4.86
N THR A 79 -1.63 14.51 5.04
CA THR A 79 -2.26 15.24 6.14
C THR A 79 -3.34 16.16 5.59
N LYS A 80 -4.57 16.03 6.10
CA LYS A 80 -5.69 16.91 5.77
C LYS A 80 -6.37 17.43 7.03
N ILE A 81 -6.73 18.70 7.04
CA ILE A 81 -7.60 19.28 8.08
C ILE A 81 -9.04 18.96 7.70
N HIS A 82 -9.79 18.37 8.64
CA HIS A 82 -11.20 18.04 8.45
C HIS A 82 -12.11 19.23 8.78
#